data_AF-A0A3D4JJF0-F1
#
_entry.id   AF-A0A3D4JJF0-F1
#
_cell.length_a   1.000
_cell.length_b   1.000
_cell.length_c   1.000
_cell.angle_alpha   90.00
_cell.angle_beta   90.00
_cell.angle_gamma   90.00
#
_symmetry.space_group_name_H-M   'P 1'
#
loop_
_entity.id
_entity.type
_entity.pdbx_description
1 polymer ?
#
loop_
_entity_poly.entity_id
_entity_poly.type
_entity_poly.pdbx_seq_one_letter_code
_entity_poly.pdbx_strand_id
1 'polypeptide(L)'
;MWERIQKFPDKLQSQYGRTIYDEGIEFSGGETQKLLLARAIYKSAPILLLDEPTAALDPIAESELYQKYNQISEGKTAVFISHRLASANFCNRIILIENGVICEEGTHRELLAKKGKYYNLFELQAKYYREEEVAGE
;
A
#
# COMPACT_ATOMS: atom_id res chain seq x y z
N MET A 1 7.33 13.78 -4.47
CA MET A 1 6.46 14.06 -5.64
C MET A 1 6.28 15.55 -5.88
N TRP A 2 5.96 16.37 -4.87
CA TRP A 2 5.88 17.82 -5.03
C TRP A 2 7.16 18.46 -5.58
N GLU A 3 8.33 18.12 -5.03
CA GLU A 3 9.63 18.59 -5.52
C GLU A 3 9.92 18.16 -6.96
N ARG A 4 9.39 17.00 -7.38
CA ARG A 4 9.52 16.53 -8.76
C ARG A 4 8.72 17.43 -9.70
N ILE A 5 7.46 17.71 -9.34
CA ILE A 5 6.57 18.59 -10.11
C ILE A 5 7.20 19.98 -10.27
N GLN A 6 7.87 20.51 -9.24
CA GLN A 6 8.54 21.81 -9.31
C GLN A 6 9.69 21.87 -10.33
N LYS A 7 10.25 20.72 -10.74
CA LYS A 7 11.32 20.63 -11.74
C LYS A 7 10.80 20.52 -13.18
N PHE A 8 9.50 20.43 -13.40
CA PHE A 8 8.92 20.36 -14.73
C PHE A 8 8.82 21.74 -15.39
N PRO A 9 8.88 21.82 -16.74
CA PRO A 9 8.87 23.09 -17.47
C PRO A 9 7.73 24.01 -17.06
N ASP A 10 6.50 23.48 -16.98
CA ASP A 10 5.29 24.23 -16.61
C ASP A 10 4.73 23.82 -15.25
N LYS A 11 5.55 23.15 -14.42
CA LYS A 11 5.19 22.68 -13.08
C LYS A 11 3.87 21.89 -13.09
N LEU A 12 2.83 22.40 -12.42
CA LEU A 12 1.49 21.78 -12.35
C LEU A 12 0.74 21.78 -13.68
N GLN A 13 1.05 22.71 -14.60
CA GLN A 13 0.41 22.81 -15.91
C GLN A 13 1.08 21.93 -16.96
N SER A 14 2.16 21.23 -16.60
CA SER A 14 2.84 20.30 -17.51
C SER A 14 1.89 19.19 -17.93
N GLN A 15 1.94 18.84 -19.21
CA GLN A 15 1.17 17.72 -19.76
C GLN A 15 1.81 16.39 -19.34
N TYR A 16 0.97 15.39 -19.06
CA TYR A 16 1.41 14.07 -18.57
C TYR A 16 0.94 12.96 -19.50
N GLY A 17 1.82 11.99 -19.72
CA GLY A 17 1.55 10.80 -20.52
C GLY A 17 1.73 11.05 -22.02
N ARG A 18 2.76 10.42 -22.59
CA ARG A 18 3.09 10.52 -24.02
C ARG A 18 2.11 9.82 -24.95
N THR A 19 1.20 9.04 -24.37
CA THR A 19 0.08 8.43 -25.12
C THR A 19 -1.00 9.45 -25.48
N ILE A 20 -1.06 10.59 -24.79
CA ILE A 20 -2.06 11.64 -25.00
C ILE A 20 -1.41 12.91 -25.57
N TYR A 21 -0.19 13.23 -25.15
CA TYR A 21 0.55 14.43 -25.56
C TYR A 21 1.95 14.06 -26.02
N ASP A 22 2.34 14.37 -27.26
CA ASP A 22 3.63 13.93 -27.83
C ASP A 22 4.86 14.33 -26.97
N GLU A 23 4.81 15.52 -26.34
CA GLU A 23 5.85 16.02 -25.42
C GLU A 23 5.50 15.85 -23.93
N GLY A 24 4.56 14.96 -23.63
CA GLY A 24 4.10 14.69 -22.27
C GLY A 24 5.21 14.16 -21.36
N ILE A 25 5.20 14.58 -20.10
CA ILE A 25 6.11 14.07 -19.08
C ILE A 25 5.66 12.68 -18.66
N GLU A 26 6.61 11.75 -18.60
CA GLU A 26 6.39 10.42 -18.02
C GLU A 26 6.79 10.39 -16.55
N PHE A 27 5.88 9.87 -15.73
CA PHE A 27 6.18 9.53 -14.36
C PHE A 27 6.83 8.16 -14.30
N SER A 28 7.75 7.97 -13.35
CA SER A 28 8.16 6.62 -12.96
C SER A 28 6.97 5.81 -12.43
N GLY A 29 7.11 4.49 -12.35
CA GLY A 29 6.05 3.62 -11.81
C GLY A 29 5.60 4.04 -10.40
N GLY A 30 6.56 4.33 -9.51
CA GLY A 30 6.25 4.79 -8.14
C GLY A 30 5.62 6.19 -8.08
N GLU A 31 5.98 7.10 -8.99
CA GLU A 31 5.32 8.42 -9.09
C GLU A 31 3.88 8.29 -9.59
N THR A 32 3.66 7.41 -10.58
CA THR A 32 2.32 7.08 -11.09
C THR A 32 1.47 6.47 -9.99
N GLN A 33 2.01 5.52 -9.21
CA GLN A 33 1.31 4.91 -8.09
C GLN A 33 0.90 5.94 -7.03
N LYS A 34 1.81 6.86 -6.66
CA LYS A 34 1.51 7.97 -5.73
C LYS A 34 0.40 8.88 -6.27
N LEU A 35 0.40 9.18 -7.57
CA LEU A 35 -0.65 9.97 -8.22
C LEU A 35 -2.01 9.26 -8.16
N LEU A 36 -2.05 7.98 -8.53
CA LEU A 36 -3.27 7.17 -8.52
C LEU A 36 -3.83 7.02 -7.11
N LEU A 37 -2.96 6.84 -6.13
CA LEU A 37 -3.35 6.81 -4.72
C LEU A 37 -3.96 8.14 -4.27
N ALA A 38 -3.29 9.27 -4.58
CA ALA A 38 -3.82 10.60 -4.27
C ALA A 38 -5.20 10.82 -4.91
N ARG A 39 -5.41 10.35 -6.15
CA ARG A 39 -6.73 10.38 -6.82
C ARG A 39 -7.78 9.55 -6.09
N ALA A 40 -7.42 8.34 -5.64
CA ALA A 40 -8.33 7.48 -4.90
C ALA A 40 -8.77 8.12 -3.58
N ILE A 41 -7.82 8.74 -2.86
CA ILE A 41 -8.07 9.46 -1.61
C ILE A 41 -8.97 10.68 -1.86
N TYR A 42 -8.62 11.50 -2.86
CA TYR A 42 -9.34 12.74 -3.19
C TYR A 42 -10.78 12.50 -3.62
N LYS A 43 -11.05 11.38 -4.32
CA LYS A 43 -12.41 11.01 -4.75
C LYS A 43 -13.38 10.83 -3.59
N SER A 44 -12.90 10.54 -2.37
CA SER A 44 -13.71 10.30 -1.18
C SER A 44 -14.89 9.35 -1.40
N ALA A 45 -14.64 8.26 -2.14
CA ALA A 45 -15.65 7.24 -2.41
C ALA A 45 -16.04 6.50 -1.11
N PRO A 46 -17.28 5.98 -0.99
CA PRO A 46 -17.70 5.20 0.18
C PRO A 46 -16.97 3.85 0.29
N ILE A 47 -16.44 3.36 -0.83
CA ILE A 47 -15.65 2.12 -0.92
C ILE A 47 -14.28 2.46 -1.51
N LEU A 48 -13.22 2.06 -0.80
CA LEU A 48 -11.84 2.20 -1.22
C LEU A 48 -11.21 0.82 -1.40
N LEU A 49 -10.78 0.49 -2.61
CA LEU A 49 -10.04 -0.74 -2.91
C LEU A 49 -8.58 -0.37 -3.19
N LEU A 50 -7.66 -0.95 -2.41
CA LEU A 50 -6.24 -0.70 -2.53
C LEU A 50 -5.50 -2.02 -2.74
N ASP A 51 -5.04 -2.21 -3.98
CA ASP A 51 -4.29 -3.40 -4.39
C ASP A 51 -2.79 -3.10 -4.36
N GLU A 52 -2.10 -3.69 -3.38
CA GLU A 52 -0.66 -3.54 -3.12
C GLU A 52 -0.14 -2.09 -3.18
N PRO A 53 -0.76 -1.13 -2.48
CA PRO A 53 -0.48 0.29 -2.67
C PRO A 53 0.90 0.72 -2.13
N THR A 54 1.62 -0.15 -1.41
CA THR A 54 2.94 0.11 -0.82
C THR A 54 4.09 -0.65 -1.50
N ALA A 55 3.82 -1.43 -2.55
CA ALA A 55 4.83 -2.31 -3.16
C ALA A 55 6.11 -1.57 -3.63
N ALA A 56 6.01 -0.30 -4.01
CA ALA A 56 7.14 0.52 -4.46
C ALA A 56 7.72 1.46 -3.37
N LEU A 57 7.37 1.27 -2.10
CA LEU A 57 7.79 2.13 -1.00
C LEU A 57 8.79 1.44 -0.07
N ASP A 58 9.73 2.23 0.44
CA ASP A 58 10.61 1.84 1.53
C ASP A 58 9.83 1.67 2.86
N PRO A 59 10.37 0.91 3.83
CA PRO A 59 9.67 0.61 5.09
C PRO A 59 9.25 1.85 5.90
N ILE A 60 10.04 2.93 5.87
CA ILE A 60 9.74 4.16 6.62
C ILE A 60 8.55 4.88 5.98
N ALA A 61 8.59 5.08 4.66
CA ALA A 61 7.49 5.67 3.89
C ALA A 61 6.21 4.84 3.98
N GLU A 62 6.34 3.51 4.04
CA GLU A 62 5.23 2.58 4.22
C GLU A 62 4.54 2.76 5.58
N SER A 63 5.29 2.87 6.68
CA SER A 63 4.76 3.12 8.02
C SER A 63 3.98 4.44 8.12
N GLU A 64 4.54 5.53 7.57
CA GLU A 64 3.86 6.84 7.54
C GLU A 64 2.56 6.77 6.72
N LEU A 65 2.56 6.00 5.64
CA LEU A 65 1.39 5.84 4.78
C LEU A 65 0.28 5.04 5.47
N TYR A 66 0.62 4.06 6.31
CA TYR A 66 -0.38 3.31 7.08
C TYR A 66 -1.16 4.19 8.06
N GLN A 67 -0.47 5.10 8.76
CA GLN A 67 -1.16 6.05 9.64
C GLN A 67 -2.15 6.92 8.86
N LYS A 68 -1.75 7.35 7.66
CA LYS A 68 -2.64 8.13 6.78
C LYS A 68 -3.78 7.27 6.26
N TYR A 69 -3.56 6.01 5.90
CA TYR A 69 -4.63 5.13 5.43
C TYR A 69 -5.73 4.91 6.44
N ASN A 70 -5.38 4.75 7.72
CA ASN A 70 -6.36 4.63 8.78
C ASN A 70 -7.26 5.89 8.89
N GLN A 71 -6.70 7.07 8.68
CA GLN A 71 -7.46 8.33 8.63
C GLN A 71 -8.30 8.44 7.36
N ILE A 72 -7.75 8.05 6.20
CA ILE A 72 -8.42 8.12 4.90
C ILE A 72 -9.62 7.18 4.84
N SER A 73 -9.52 6.01 5.45
CA SER A 73 -10.56 4.98 5.51
C SER A 73 -11.62 5.25 6.57
N GLU A 74 -11.44 6.27 7.42
CA GLU A 74 -12.42 6.64 8.43
C GLU A 74 -13.79 6.97 7.79
N GLY A 75 -14.85 6.36 8.31
CA GLY A 75 -16.20 6.50 7.77
C GLY A 75 -16.43 5.82 6.41
N LYS A 76 -15.49 5.00 5.92
CA LYS A 76 -15.59 4.30 4.64
C LYS A 76 -15.37 2.79 4.80
N THR A 77 -15.81 2.03 3.81
CA THR A 77 -15.38 0.63 3.67
C THR A 77 -14.08 0.60 2.86
N ALA A 78 -13.00 0.11 3.46
CA ALA A 78 -11.72 -0.03 2.78
C ALA A 78 -11.30 -1.49 2.71
N VAL A 79 -10.92 -1.95 1.51
CA VAL A 79 -10.39 -3.28 1.25
C VAL A 79 -8.94 -3.12 0.83
N PHE A 80 -8.04 -3.70 1.64
CA PHE A 80 -6.60 -3.66 1.41
C PHE A 80 -6.14 -5.07 1.02
N ILE A 81 -5.45 -5.16 -0.12
CA ILE A 81 -4.81 -6.38 -0.60
C ILE A 81 -3.31 -6.14 -0.49
N SER A 82 -2.60 -7.05 0.18
CA SER A 82 -1.17 -6.92 0.41
C SER A 82 -0.53 -8.29 0.54
N HIS A 83 0.66 -8.44 -0.05
CA HIS A 83 1.57 -9.56 0.24
C HIS A 83 2.36 -9.34 1.55
N ARG A 84 2.36 -8.13 2.11
CA ARG A 84 3.04 -7.76 3.37
C ARG A 84 2.06 -7.88 4.54
N LEU A 85 2.34 -8.80 5.48
CA LEU A 85 1.45 -9.08 6.61
C LEU A 85 1.52 -8.02 7.72
N ALA A 86 2.65 -7.33 7.84
CA ALA A 86 2.80 -6.19 8.76
C ALA A 86 1.75 -5.09 8.45
N SER A 87 1.46 -4.89 7.16
CA SER A 87 0.40 -4.02 6.67
C SER A 87 -0.98 -4.42 7.18
N ALA A 88 -1.27 -5.71 7.35
CA ALA A 88 -2.61 -6.16 7.70
C ALA A 88 -3.00 -5.83 9.15
N ASN A 89 -2.06 -5.43 10.02
CA ASN A 89 -2.31 -5.19 11.45
C ASN A 89 -3.30 -4.04 11.73
N PHE A 90 -3.37 -3.02 10.87
CA PHE A 90 -4.34 -1.93 11.08
C PHE A 90 -5.77 -2.29 10.67
N CYS A 91 -5.97 -3.44 10.01
CA CYS A 91 -7.28 -3.87 9.57
C CYS A 91 -8.11 -4.41 10.74
N ASN A 92 -9.38 -3.99 10.79
CA ASN A 92 -10.37 -4.51 11.73
C ASN A 92 -10.82 -5.94 11.40
N ARG A 93 -10.63 -6.39 10.16
CA ARG A 93 -10.89 -7.75 9.70
C ARG A 93 -9.84 -8.17 8.67
N ILE A 94 -9.27 -9.35 8.85
CA ILE A 94 -8.29 -9.95 7.95
C ILE A 94 -8.89 -11.26 7.40
N ILE A 95 -8.77 -11.46 6.09
CA ILE A 95 -9.20 -12.66 5.39
C ILE A 95 -7.98 -13.23 4.68
N LEU A 96 -7.55 -14.43 5.09
CA LEU A 96 -6.50 -15.17 4.41
C LEU A 96 -7.13 -16.09 3.37
N ILE A 97 -6.74 -15.89 2.11
CA ILE A 97 -7.20 -16.69 0.97
C ILE A 97 -6.05 -17.58 0.50
N GLU A 98 -6.34 -18.86 0.29
CA GLU A 98 -5.43 -19.81 -0.35
C GLU A 98 -6.23 -20.71 -1.29
N ASN A 99 -5.71 -21.03 -2.47
CA ASN A 99 -6.36 -21.90 -3.45
C ASN A 99 -7.82 -21.50 -3.77
N GLY A 100 -8.11 -20.19 -3.76
CA GLY A 100 -9.44 -19.65 -4.04
C GLY A 100 -10.46 -19.80 -2.91
N VAL A 101 -10.06 -20.25 -1.72
CA VAL A 101 -10.95 -20.37 -0.54
C VAL A 101 -10.45 -19.54 0.63
N ILE A 102 -11.39 -19.11 1.49
CA ILE A 102 -11.06 -18.44 2.75
C ILE A 102 -10.57 -19.51 3.73
N CYS A 103 -9.29 -19.45 4.09
CA CYS A 103 -8.68 -20.39 5.03
C CYS A 103 -8.80 -19.91 6.47
N GLU A 104 -8.56 -18.63 6.70
CA GLU A 104 -8.61 -18.03 8.03
C GLU A 104 -9.23 -16.65 7.97
N GLU A 105 -9.96 -16.30 9.02
CA GLU A 105 -10.58 -15.01 9.20
C GLU A 105 -10.51 -14.58 10.68
N GLY A 106 -10.28 -13.30 10.91
CA GLY A 106 -10.32 -12.68 12.22
C GLY A 106 -9.55 -11.36 12.27
N THR A 107 -9.38 -10.82 13.45
CA THR A 107 -8.43 -9.73 13.72
C THR A 107 -6.99 -10.24 13.73
N HIS A 108 -6.02 -9.35 13.57
CA HIS A 108 -4.60 -9.70 13.66
C HIS A 108 -4.28 -10.50 14.95
N ARG A 109 -4.77 -10.02 16.10
CA ARG A 109 -4.55 -10.66 17.40
C ARG A 109 -5.15 -12.07 17.47
N GLU A 110 -6.37 -12.26 16.98
CA GLU A 110 -7.04 -13.57 16.98
C GLU A 110 -6.30 -14.56 16.08
N LEU A 111 -5.87 -14.12 14.89
CA LEU A 111 -5.14 -14.95 13.94
C LEU A 111 -3.75 -15.35 14.46
N LEU A 112 -3.05 -14.44 15.15
CA LEU A 112 -1.79 -14.79 15.83
C LEU A 112 -2.00 -15.80 16.96
N ALA A 113 -3.06 -15.62 17.77
CA ALA A 113 -3.37 -16.54 18.87
C ALA A 113 -3.71 -17.96 18.39
N LYS A 114 -4.34 -18.10 17.22
CA LYS A 114 -4.65 -19.40 16.60
C LYS A 114 -3.40 -20.21 16.24
N LYS A 115 -2.23 -19.57 16.09
CA LYS A 115 -0.99 -20.20 15.61
C LYS A 115 -1.20 -21.03 14.32
N GLY A 116 -2.07 -20.53 13.44
CA GLY A 116 -2.42 -21.15 12.16
C GLY A 116 -1.49 -20.73 11.02
N LYS A 117 -1.98 -20.81 9.79
CA LYS A 117 -1.28 -20.42 8.57
C LYS A 117 -0.95 -18.93 8.55
N TYR A 118 -1.86 -18.07 9.00
CA TYR A 118 -1.59 -16.63 9.11
C TYR A 118 -0.38 -16.36 10.01
N TYR A 119 -0.34 -16.98 11.19
CA TYR A 119 0.78 -16.88 12.14
C TYR A 119 2.09 -17.34 11.50
N ASN A 120 2.10 -18.48 10.83
CA ASN A 120 3.30 -19.01 10.19
C ASN A 120 3.84 -18.08 9.09
N LEU A 121 2.97 -17.53 8.26
CA LEU A 121 3.36 -16.56 7.23
C LEU A 121 3.89 -15.26 7.84
N PHE A 122 3.27 -14.81 8.93
CA PHE A 122 3.71 -13.60 9.64
C PHE A 122 5.11 -13.78 10.23
N GLU A 123 5.36 -14.91 10.91
CA GLU A 123 6.68 -15.24 11.47
C GLU A 123 7.77 -15.37 10.39
N LEU A 124 7.43 -15.93 9.23
CA LEU A 124 8.35 -16.01 8.08
C LEU A 124 8.73 -14.62 7.59
N GLN A 125 7.75 -13.75 7.32
CA GLN A 125 8.03 -12.39 6.86
C GLN A 125 8.80 -11.57 7.91
N ALA A 126 8.48 -11.70 9.19
CA ALA A 126 9.18 -11.01 10.27
C ALA A 126 10.66 -11.42 10.43
N LYS A 127 11.06 -12.60 9.91
CA LYS A 127 12.48 -12.98 9.84
C LYS A 127 13.18 -12.25 8.70
N TYR A 128 12.58 -12.21 7.51
CA TYR A 128 13.15 -11.53 6.34
C TYR A 128 13.37 -10.03 6.59
N TYR A 129 12.41 -9.34 7.22
CA TYR A 129 12.59 -7.92 7.57
C TYR A 129 13.76 -7.69 8.52
N ARG A 130 14.00 -8.59 9.48
CA ARG A 130 15.15 -8.49 10.40
C ARG A 130 16.49 -8.78 9.72
N GLU A 131 16.51 -9.66 8.71
CA GLU A 131 17.73 -9.97 7.96
C GLU A 131 18.08 -8.87 6.94
N GLU A 132 17.08 -8.25 6.31
CA GLU A 132 17.27 -7.12 5.40
C GLU A 132 17.77 -5.85 6.10
N GLU A 133 17.33 -5.58 7.35
CA GLU A 133 17.85 -4.47 8.16
C GLU A 133 19.33 -4.67 8.54
N VAL A 134 19.76 -5.91 8.78
CA VAL A 134 21.15 -6.23 9.19
C VAL A 134 22.11 -6.31 8.00
N ALA A 135 21.63 -6.63 6.80
CA ALA A 135 22.44 -6.67 5.58
C ALA A 135 22.65 -5.29 4.93
N GLY A 136 21.94 -4.26 5.41
CA GLY A 136 21.99 -2.88 4.92
C GLY A 136 22.88 -1.92 5.72
N GLU A 137 23.54 -2.40 6.79
CA GLU A 137 24.59 -1.68 7.54
C GLU A 137 26.00 -2.09 7.09
#